data_AF-K7R7L3-F1
#
_entry.id   AF-K7R7L3-F1
#
_cell.length_a   1.000
_cell.length_b   1.000
_cell.length_c   1.000
_cell.angle_alpha   90.00
_cell.angle_beta   90.00
_cell.angle_gamma   90.00
#
_symmetry.space_group_name_H-M   'P 1'
#
loop_
_entity.id
_entity.type
_entity.pdbx_description
1 polymer ?
#
loop_
_entity_poly.entity_id
_entity_poly.type
_entity_poly.pdbx_seq_one_letter_code
_entity_poly.pdbx_strand_id
1 'polypeptide(L)' 'MKKVTVHRAKTELSRLLRKVALGEEVVLMRGREPVALLVPYPKEGRKRLFGRYKGQIRIGEDFDAPLPEEMAEAFGL' A
#
# COMPACT_ATOMS: atom_id res chain seq x y z
N MET A 1 4.30 -17.18 -1.41
CA MET A 1 3.46 -16.65 -2.52
C MET A 1 3.23 -17.72 -3.56
N LYS A 2 1.98 -17.94 -3.99
CA LYS A 2 1.63 -18.98 -4.97
C LYS A 2 1.92 -18.49 -6.40
N LYS A 3 2.56 -19.31 -7.23
CA LYS A 3 2.80 -19.00 -8.65
C LYS A 3 1.81 -19.74 -9.54
N VAL A 4 1.15 -19.03 -10.47
CA VAL A 4 0.16 -19.60 -11.40
C VAL A 4 0.42 -19.07 -12.79
N THR A 5 0.37 -19.92 -13.81
CA THR A 5 0.54 -19.47 -15.20
C THR A 5 -0.66 -18.65 -15.65
N VAL A 6 -0.47 -17.67 -16.53
CA VAL A 6 -1.56 -16.88 -17.12
C VAL A 6 -2.59 -17.80 -17.79
N HIS A 7 -2.16 -18.89 -18.43
CA HIS A 7 -3.07 -19.85 -19.06
C HIS A 7 -4.01 -20.50 -18.04
N ARG A 8 -3.48 -20.99 -16.91
CA ARG A 8 -4.28 -21.55 -15.82
C ARG A 8 -5.13 -20.50 -15.11
N ALA A 9 -4.62 -19.28 -14.99
CA ALA A 9 -5.35 -18.18 -14.37
C ALA A 9 -6.62 -17.83 -15.16
N LYS A 10 -6.60 -17.89 -16.50
CA LYS A 10 -7.79 -17.62 -17.33
C LYS A 10 -8.96 -18.56 -17.03
N THR A 11 -8.69 -19.85 -16.78
CA THR A 11 -9.72 -20.85 -16.51
C THR A 11 -10.13 -20.89 -15.04
N GLU A 12 -9.22 -20.55 -14.12
CA GLU A 12 -9.46 -20.62 -12.67
C GLU A 12 -9.62 -19.23 -11.99
N LEU A 13 -9.81 -18.14 -12.75
CA LEU A 13 -9.73 -16.77 -12.22
C LEU A 13 -10.65 -16.56 -11.01
N SER A 14 -11.92 -16.97 -11.10
CA SER A 14 -12.88 -16.82 -10.02
C SER A 14 -12.45 -17.55 -8.73
N ARG A 15 -11.78 -18.69 -8.85
CA ARG A 15 -11.23 -19.43 -7.69
C ARG A 15 -10.03 -18.71 -7.09
N LEU A 16 -9.16 -18.15 -7.93
CA LEU A 16 -8.03 -17.36 -7.49
C LEU A 16 -8.50 -16.07 -6.78
N LEU A 17 -9.51 -15.40 -7.31
CA LEU A 17 -10.07 -14.18 -6.71
C LEU A 17 -10.68 -14.44 -5.32
N ARG A 18 -11.34 -15.59 -5.10
CA ARG A 18 -11.84 -15.95 -3.76
C ARG A 18 -10.70 -16.08 -2.73
N LYS A 19 -9.59 -16.69 -3.13
CA LYS A 19 -8.39 -16.83 -2.30
C LYS A 19 -7.75 -15.48 -2.01
N VAL A 20 -7.63 -14.66 -3.05
CA VAL A 20 -7.08 -13.31 -2.96
C VAL A 20 -7.94 -12.42 -2.07
N ALA A 21 -9.27 -12.51 -2.14
CA ALA A 21 -10.17 -11.78 -1.25
C ALA A 21 -10.01 -12.17 0.23
N LEU A 22 -9.48 -13.35 0.54
CA LEU A 22 -9.17 -13.82 1.89
C LEU A 22 -7.76 -13.43 2.36
N GLY A 23 -7.00 -12.67 1.57
CA GLY A 23 -5.65 -12.22 1.92
C GLY A 23 -4.52 -13.00 1.24
N GLU A 24 -4.79 -14.01 0.40
CA GLU A 24 -3.73 -14.70 -0.33
C GLU A 24 -3.17 -13.81 -1.46
N GLU A 25 -1.86 -13.89 -1.69
CA GLU A 25 -1.21 -13.27 -2.85
C GLU A 25 -0.77 -14.32 -3.88
N VAL A 26 -1.04 -14.04 -5.16
CA VAL A 26 -0.75 -14.94 -6.27
C VAL A 26 0.05 -14.24 -7.36
N VAL A 27 1.24 -14.75 -7.66
CA VAL A 27 2.06 -14.29 -8.78
C VAL A 27 1.58 -14.97 -10.06
N LEU A 28 1.28 -14.17 -11.09
CA LEU A 28 0.97 -14.65 -12.42
C LEU A 28 2.24 -14.76 -13.26
N MET A 29 2.44 -15.92 -13.88
CA MET A 29 3.63 -16.27 -14.66
C MET A 29 3.29 -16.38 -16.15
N ARG A 30 4.14 -15.83 -17.02
CA ARG A 30 4.17 -16.12 -18.46
C ARG A 30 5.39 -16.97 -18.75
N GLY A 31 5.20 -18.26 -18.95
CA GLY A 31 6.31 -19.21 -19.00
C GLY A 31 7.06 -19.24 -17.66
N ARG A 32 8.34 -18.84 -17.67
CA ARG A 32 9.18 -18.73 -16.47
C ARG A 32 9.23 -17.32 -15.86
N GLU A 33 8.63 -16.35 -16.54
CA GLU A 33 8.70 -14.93 -16.15
C GLU A 33 7.49 -14.52 -15.30
N PRO A 34 7.69 -13.87 -14.13
CA PRO A 34 6.60 -13.27 -13.37
C PRO A 34 6.14 -11.98 -14.06
N VAL A 35 4.84 -11.87 -14.37
CA VAL A 35 4.29 -10.75 -15.15
C VAL A 35 3.26 -9.90 -14.41
N ALA A 36 2.65 -10.43 -13.35
CA ALA A 36 1.70 -9.68 -12.52
C ALA A 36 1.56 -10.30 -11.13
N LEU A 37 0.98 -9.54 -10.21
CA LEU A 37 0.61 -9.99 -8.88
C LEU A 37 -0.89 -9.74 -8.67
N LEU A 38 -1.62 -10.78 -8.27
CA LEU A 38 -2.98 -10.66 -7.77
C LEU A 38 -2.92 -10.49 -6.25
N VAL A 39 -3.37 -9.34 -5.79
CA VAL A 39 -3.46 -8.97 -4.37
C VAL A 39 -4.90 -8.61 -4.02
N PRO A 40 -5.29 -8.70 -2.73
CA PRO A 40 -6.59 -8.23 -2.29
C PRO A 40 -6.75 -6.76 -2.69
N TYR A 41 -7.87 -6.42 -3.32
CA TYR A 41 -8.21 -5.01 -3.48
C TYR A 41 -8.57 -4.45 -2.10
N PRO A 42 -7.85 -3.44 -1.59
CA PRO A 42 -8.19 -2.85 -0.31
C PRO A 42 -9.59 -2.24 -0.44
N LYS A 43 -10.54 -2.72 0.38
CA LYS A 43 -11.78 -1.96 0.60
C LYS A 43 -11.33 -0.56 1.01
N GLU A 44 -11.78 0.47 0.28
CA GLU A 44 -11.37 1.87 0.45
C GLU A 44 -11.03 2.13 1.92
N GLY A 45 -9.77 2.46 2.16
CA GLY A 45 -9.24 2.64 3.50
C GLY A 45 -10.16 3.55 4.30
N ARG A 46 -10.39 3.21 5.59
CA ARG A 46 -11.22 3.97 6.54
C ARG A 46 -11.25 5.43 6.13
N LYS A 47 -12.44 5.93 5.74
CA LYS A 47 -12.66 7.34 5.39
C LYS A 47 -11.84 8.19 6.36
N ARG A 48 -10.93 9.02 5.82
CA ARG A 48 -10.15 9.93 6.66
C ARG A 48 -11.12 10.72 7.52
N LEU A 49 -11.08 10.48 8.83
CA LEU A 49 -11.92 11.22 9.76
C LEU A 49 -11.20 12.52 10.07
N PHE A 50 -11.67 13.61 9.46
CA PHE A 50 -11.20 14.95 9.81
C PHE A 50 -11.39 15.21 11.30
N GLY A 51 -10.41 15.85 11.94
CA GLY A 51 -10.48 16.17 13.35
C GLY A 51 -10.35 14.97 14.31
N ARG A 52 -9.87 13.80 13.85
CA ARG A 52 -9.63 12.62 14.70
C ARG A 52 -8.81 12.92 15.97
N TYR A 53 -7.93 13.92 15.90
CA TYR A 53 -7.09 14.38 17.01
C TYR A 53 -7.39 15.82 17.44
N LYS A 54 -8.60 16.32 17.16
CA LYS A 54 -8.99 17.68 17.57
C LYS A 54 -8.85 17.80 19.09
N GLY A 55 -8.09 18.80 19.54
CA GLY A 55 -7.81 19.05 20.96
C GLY A 55 -6.79 18.10 21.60
N GLN A 56 -6.24 17.14 20.85
CA GLN A 56 -5.20 16.21 21.34
C GLN A 56 -3.79 16.56 20.84
N ILE A 57 -3.68 17.49 19.90
CA ILE A 57 -2.41 17.98 19.37
C ILE A 57 -2.20 19.41 19.86
N ARG A 58 -1.03 19.66 20.46
CA ARG A 58 -0.52 20.99 20.76
C ARG A 58 0.62 21.28 19.80
N ILE A 59 0.53 22.40 19.08
CA ILE A 59 1.62 22.89 18.24
C ILE A 59 2.57 23.70 19.13
N GLY A 60 3.87 23.46 19.00
CA GLY A 60 4.91 24.23 19.71
C GLY A 60 4.96 25.67 19.20
N GLU A 61 5.40 26.59 20.05
CA GLU A 61 5.54 28.01 19.68
C GLU A 61 6.61 28.22 18.59
N ASP A 62 7.53 27.28 18.47
CA ASP A 62 8.63 27.21 17.51
C ASP A 62 8.31 26.43 16.24
N PHE A 63 7.05 26.04 16.01
CA PHE A 63 6.69 25.20 14.87
C PHE A 63 7.08 25.81 13.51
N ASP A 64 6.93 27.13 13.38
CA ASP A 64 7.30 27.88 12.18
C ASP A 64 8.73 28.46 12.26
N ALA A 65 9.51 28.11 13.30
CA ALA A 65 10.88 28.54 13.40
C ALA A 65 11.74 27.88 12.30
N PRO A 66 12.84 28.54 11.87
CA PRO A 66 13.79 27.93 10.95
C PRO A 66 14.27 26.57 11.48
N LEU A 67 14.43 25.61 10.56
CA LEU A 67 15.03 24.32 10.92
C LEU A 67 16.47 24.55 11.42
N PRO A 68 16.95 23.72 12.37
CA PRO A 68 18.37 23.67 12.69
C PRO A 68 19.21 23.42 11.44
N GLU A 69 20.38 24.05 11.34
CA GLU A 69 21.26 24.04 10.16
C GLU A 69 21.49 22.62 9.61
N GLU A 70 21.86 21.68 10.49
CA GLU A 70 22.13 20.28 10.15
C GLU A 70 20.90 19.58 9.51
N MET A 71 19.70 19.99 9.89
CA MET A 71 18.45 19.46 9.33
C MET A 71 18.08 20.18 8.04
N ALA A 72 18.29 21.50 7.96
CA ALA A 72 18.06 22.28 6.75
C ALA A 72 18.89 21.75 5.57
N GLU A 73 20.18 21.47 5.80
CA GLU A 73 21.09 20.87 4.80
C GLU A 73 20.54 19.55 4.24
N ALA A 74 19.96 18.70 5.08
CA ALA A 74 19.38 17.42 4.66
C ALA A 74 18.16 17.57 3.73
N PHE A 75 17.46 18.71 3.79
CA PHE A 75 16.36 19.07 2.90
C PHE A 75 16.78 20.01 1.77
N GLY A 76 18.05 20.42 1.71
CA GLY A 76 18.60 21.33 0.69
C GLY A 76 18.10 22.77 0.81
N LEU A 77 17.80 23.22 2.04
CA LEU A 77 17.41 24.58 2.40
C LEU A 77 18.63 25.41 2.82
#